data_AF-A0A929QSN0-F1
#
_entry.id   AF-A0A929QSN0-F1
#
_cell.length_a   1.000
_cell.length_b   1.000
_cell.length_c   1.000
_cell.angle_alpha   90.00
_cell.angle_beta   90.00
_cell.angle_gamma   90.00
#
_symmetry.space_group_name_H-M   'P 1'
#
loop_
_entity.id
_entity.type
_entity.pdbx_description
1 polymer ?
#
loop_
_entity_poly.entity_id
_entity_poly.type
_entity_poly.pdbx_seq_one_letter_code
_entity_poly.pdbx_strand_id
1 'polypeptide(L)'
;MSEETLRTREQQPEAFTWDLTSLYADAEQWQAEYDKAEAMVADLASFKGTLDQGGAHLVTVIEAIQAACLVVERLYAYAHLTYD
;
A
#
# COMPACT_ATOMS: atom_id res chain seq x y z
N MET A 1 -35.79 -13.96 -25.30
CA MET A 1 -34.37 -13.65 -25.04
C MET A 1 -34.39 -12.40 -24.19
N SER A 2 -34.24 -12.54 -22.88
CA SER A 2 -34.26 -11.39 -21.97
C SER A 2 -32.99 -10.58 -22.18
N GLU A 3 -33.10 -9.28 -22.38
CA GLU A 3 -31.97 -8.36 -22.41
C GLU A 3 -31.40 -8.26 -20.99
N GLU A 4 -30.35 -9.02 -20.70
CA GLU A 4 -29.63 -8.91 -19.43
C GLU A 4 -28.66 -7.73 -19.54
N THR A 5 -29.11 -6.55 -19.11
CA THR A 5 -28.27 -5.36 -18.99
C THR A 5 -27.13 -5.62 -18.02
N LEU A 6 -25.89 -5.50 -18.49
CA LEU A 6 -24.69 -5.61 -17.66
C LEU A 6 -24.70 -4.52 -16.58
N ARG A 7 -24.50 -4.91 -15.32
CA ARG A 7 -24.42 -4.00 -14.17
C ARG A 7 -23.11 -3.21 -14.20
N THR A 8 -23.14 -1.96 -13.76
CA THR A 8 -21.92 -1.19 -13.47
C THR A 8 -21.29 -1.64 -12.14
N ARG A 9 -20.03 -1.27 -11.90
CA ARG A 9 -19.31 -1.61 -10.66
C ARG A 9 -20.06 -1.17 -9.40
N GLU A 10 -20.61 0.03 -9.42
CA GLU A 10 -21.41 0.63 -8.34
C GLU A 10 -22.75 -0.08 -8.11
N GLN A 11 -23.27 -0.77 -9.12
CA GLN A 11 -24.54 -1.51 -9.07
C GLN A 11 -24.36 -2.96 -8.65
N GLN A 12 -23.11 -3.45 -8.51
CA GLN A 12 -22.87 -4.81 -8.08
C GLN A 12 -23.10 -4.92 -6.55
N PRO A 13 -23.81 -5.97 -6.07
CA PRO A 13 -23.94 -6.19 -4.64
C PRO A 13 -22.56 -6.38 -3.99
N GLU A 14 -22.37 -5.78 -2.81
CA GLU A 14 -21.10 -5.82 -2.07
C GLU A 14 -20.58 -7.24 -1.83
N ALA A 15 -21.47 -8.21 -1.63
CA ALA A 15 -21.13 -9.64 -1.46
C ALA A 15 -20.38 -10.27 -2.65
N PHE A 16 -20.43 -9.63 -3.82
CA PHE A 16 -19.68 -10.02 -5.02
C PHE A 16 -18.51 -9.08 -5.32
N THR A 17 -18.15 -8.23 -4.36
CA THR A 17 -17.01 -7.32 -4.44
C THR A 17 -15.95 -7.71 -3.40
N TRP A 18 -14.73 -7.22 -3.58
CA TRP A 18 -13.64 -7.52 -2.66
C TRP A 18 -13.84 -6.71 -1.38
N ASP A 19 -13.69 -7.36 -0.23
CA ASP A 19 -13.72 -6.68 1.07
C ASP A 19 -12.35 -6.06 1.38
N LEU A 20 -12.20 -4.78 1.02
CA LEU A 20 -10.98 -4.02 1.21
C LEU A 20 -10.82 -3.47 2.64
N THR A 21 -11.81 -3.64 3.53
CA THR A 21 -11.73 -3.19 4.93
C THR A 21 -10.62 -3.90 5.72
N SER A 22 -10.23 -5.09 5.26
CA SER A 22 -9.06 -5.83 5.76
C SER A 22 -7.72 -5.13 5.46
N LEU A 23 -7.66 -4.31 4.41
CA LEU A 23 -6.51 -3.48 4.08
C LEU A 23 -6.62 -2.11 4.73
N TYR A 24 -7.71 -1.37 4.51
CA TYR A 24 -7.96 -0.07 5.14
C TYR A 24 -9.45 0.10 5.37
N ALA A 25 -9.83 0.58 6.55
CA ALA A 25 -11.23 0.79 6.92
C ALA A 25 -11.93 1.77 5.97
N ASP A 26 -11.21 2.79 5.53
CA ASP A 26 -11.68 3.84 4.63
C ASP A 26 -10.52 4.51 3.88
N ALA A 27 -10.86 5.42 2.97
CA ALA A 27 -9.90 6.18 2.19
C ALA A 27 -9.06 7.16 3.04
N GLU A 28 -9.56 7.60 4.20
CA GLU A 28 -8.84 8.51 5.09
C GLU A 28 -7.68 7.77 5.78
N GLN A 29 -7.92 6.53 6.23
CA GLN A 29 -6.87 5.66 6.76
C GLN A 29 -5.83 5.31 5.70
N TRP A 30 -6.27 5.04 4.46
CA TRP A 30 -5.35 4.81 3.34
C TRP A 30 -4.47 6.04 3.09
N GLN A 31 -5.05 7.25 3.06
CA GLN A 31 -4.31 8.50 2.85
C GLN A 31 -3.30 8.77 3.98
N ALA A 32 -3.68 8.52 5.25
CA ALA A 32 -2.77 8.69 6.37
C ALA A 32 -1.55 7.75 6.30
N GLU A 33 -1.75 6.50 5.87
CA GLU A 33 -0.64 5.56 5.68
C GLU A 33 0.19 5.88 4.41
N TYR A 34 -0.41 6.51 3.40
CA TYR A 34 0.31 7.07 2.25
C TYR A 34 1.30 8.16 2.68
N ASP A 35 0.84 9.15 3.44
CA ASP A 35 1.67 10.26 3.90
C ASP A 35 2.85 9.75 4.76
N LYS A 36 2.58 8.74 5.58
CA LYS A 36 3.60 8.04 6.37
C LYS A 36 4.61 7.29 5.49
N ALA A 37 4.15 6.59 4.45
CA ALA A 37 5.03 5.89 3.53
C ALA A 37 5.94 6.86 2.76
N GLU A 38 5.40 8.01 2.35
CA GLU A 38 6.19 9.08 1.71
C GLU A 38 7.32 9.57 2.62
N ALA A 39 7.02 9.83 3.90
CA ALA A 39 8.03 10.21 4.87
C ALA A 39 9.08 9.11 5.09
N MET A 40 8.65 7.85 5.26
CA MET A 40 9.57 6.71 5.42
C MET A 40 10.53 6.57 4.23
N VAL A 41 10.01 6.70 3.00
CA VAL A 41 10.83 6.62 1.78
C VAL A 41 11.81 7.79 1.70
N ALA A 42 11.39 9.00 2.06
CA ALA A 42 12.27 10.17 2.11
C ALA A 42 13.42 9.97 3.12
N ASP A 43 13.12 9.41 4.29
CA ASP A 43 14.12 9.14 5.34
C ASP A 43 15.20 8.14 4.91
N LEU A 44 14.90 7.22 3.98
CA LEU A 44 15.90 6.29 3.44
C LEU A 44 17.08 6.99 2.77
N ALA A 45 16.90 8.22 2.28
CA ALA A 45 17.99 9.01 1.71
C ALA A 45 19.12 9.28 2.72
N SER A 46 18.81 9.28 4.02
CA SER A 46 19.79 9.47 5.10
C SER A 46 20.82 8.33 5.19
N PHE A 47 20.49 7.13 4.68
CA PHE A 47 21.41 5.99 4.69
C PHE A 47 22.40 5.99 3.51
N LYS A 48 22.25 6.89 2.54
CA LYS A 48 23.14 6.96 1.38
C LYS A 48 24.58 7.20 1.82
N GLY A 49 25.49 6.31 1.38
CA GLY A 49 26.92 6.41 1.70
C GLY A 49 27.30 5.94 3.10
N THR A 50 26.39 5.27 3.83
CA THR A 50 26.64 4.76 5.18
C THR A 50 26.80 3.24 5.25
N LEU A 51 26.67 2.53 4.12
CA LEU A 51 26.66 1.05 4.08
C LEU A 51 28.01 0.41 4.48
N ASP A 52 29.08 1.20 4.52
CA ASP A 52 30.43 0.79 4.95
C ASP A 52 30.61 0.82 6.48
N GLN A 53 29.62 1.31 7.25
CA GLN A 53 29.65 1.39 8.72
C GLN A 53 29.52 0.02 9.43
N GLY A 54 29.52 -1.08 8.67
CA GLY A 54 29.60 -2.45 9.18
C GLY A 54 28.27 -3.21 9.16
N GLY A 55 28.35 -4.50 9.51
CA GLY A 55 27.23 -5.45 9.35
C GLY A 55 25.98 -5.09 10.16
N ALA A 56 26.13 -4.60 11.39
CA ALA A 56 24.99 -4.19 12.21
C ALA A 56 24.24 -3.00 11.59
N HIS A 57 24.98 -2.02 11.05
CA HIS A 57 24.40 -0.89 10.36
C HIS A 57 23.69 -1.31 9.08
N LEU A 58 24.30 -2.22 8.30
CA LEU A 58 23.68 -2.75 7.09
C LEU A 58 22.32 -3.44 7.39
N VAL A 59 22.22 -4.18 8.49
CA VAL A 59 20.95 -4.78 8.92
C VAL A 59 19.89 -3.70 9.16
N THR A 60 20.24 -2.65 9.92
CA THR A 60 19.33 -1.52 10.17
C THR A 60 18.85 -0.86 8.88
N VAL A 61 19.72 -0.68 7.89
CA VAL A 61 19.33 -0.10 6.59
C VAL A 61 18.38 -1.03 5.83
N ILE A 62 18.66 -2.34 5.80
CA ILE A 62 17.80 -3.32 5.13
C ILE A 62 16.42 -3.37 5.79
N GLU A 63 16.35 -3.39 7.11
CA GLU A 63 15.10 -3.39 7.87
C GLU A 63 14.28 -2.13 7.60
N ALA A 64 14.92 -0.96 7.52
CA ALA A 64 14.24 0.30 7.17
C ALA A 64 13.65 0.26 5.75
N ILE A 65 14.41 -0.25 4.77
CA ILE A 65 13.92 -0.43 3.39
C ILE A 65 12.74 -1.39 3.37
N GLN A 66 12.84 -2.55 4.03
CA GLN A 66 11.77 -3.55 4.06
C GLN A 66 10.50 -3.00 4.72
N ALA A 67 10.64 -2.26 5.82
CA ALA A 67 9.51 -1.62 6.49
C ALA A 67 8.78 -0.65 5.54
N ALA A 68 9.51 0.17 4.78
CA ALA A 68 8.91 1.07 3.79
C ALA A 68 8.22 0.31 2.65
N CYS A 69 8.88 -0.73 2.10
CA CYS A 69 8.31 -1.55 1.02
C CYS A 69 6.98 -2.19 1.43
N LEU A 70 6.87 -2.77 2.63
CA LEU A 70 5.65 -3.41 3.09
C LEU A 70 4.45 -2.45 3.15
N VAL A 71 4.68 -1.21 3.58
CA VAL A 71 3.64 -0.18 3.61
C VAL A 71 3.22 0.19 2.18
N VAL A 72 4.19 0.42 1.29
CA VAL A 72 3.93 0.76 -0.12
C VAL A 72 3.19 -0.36 -0.86
N GLU A 73 3.56 -1.61 -0.64
CA GLU A 73 2.89 -2.78 -1.22
C GLU A 73 1.41 -2.86 -0.79
N ARG A 74 1.13 -2.60 0.49
CA ARG A 74 -0.24 -2.57 1.01
C ARG A 74 -1.07 -1.42 0.43
N LEU A 75 -0.47 -0.23 0.31
CA LEU A 75 -1.10 0.94 -0.32
C LEU A 75 -1.43 0.66 -1.79
N TYR A 76 -0.47 0.08 -2.52
CA TYR A 76 -0.64 -0.32 -3.92
C TYR A 76 -1.76 -1.35 -4.07
N ALA A 77 -1.78 -2.39 -3.22
CA ALA A 77 -2.84 -3.39 -3.25
C ALA A 77 -4.21 -2.74 -3.09
N TYR A 78 -4.42 -1.88 -2.09
CA TYR A 78 -5.71 -1.21 -1.93
C TYR A 78 -6.09 -0.36 -3.15
N ALA A 79 -5.16 0.46 -3.66
CA ALA A 79 -5.42 1.34 -4.79
C ALA A 79 -5.75 0.56 -6.08
N HIS A 80 -4.99 -0.51 -6.34
CA HIS A 80 -5.20 -1.37 -7.50
C HIS A 80 -6.58 -2.04 -7.47
N LEU A 81 -6.97 -2.57 -6.31
CA LEU A 81 -8.23 -3.32 -6.14
C LEU A 81 -9.45 -2.43 -6.06
N THR A 82 -9.26 -1.15 -5.70
CA THR A 82 -10.30 -0.14 -5.75
C THR A 82 -10.54 0.33 -7.20
N TYR A 83 -9.50 0.35 -8.03
CA TYR A 83 -9.60 0.76 -9.43
C TYR A 83 -10.16 -0.34 -10.35
N ASP A 84 -9.90 -1.61 -10.04
CA ASP A 84 -10.35 -2.81 -10.81
C ASP A 84 -11.86 -3.12 -10.62
#